data_AF-C0QSF9-F1
#
_entry.id   AF-C0QSF9-F1
#
_cell.length_a   1.000
_cell.length_b   1.000
_cell.length_c   1.000
_cell.angle_alpha   90.00
_cell.angle_beta   90.00
_cell.angle_gamma   90.00
#
_symmetry.space_group_name_H-M   'P 1'
#
loop_
_entity.id
_entity.type
_entity.pdbx_description
1 polymer ?
#
loop_
_entity_poly.entity_id
_entity_poly.type
_entity_poly.pdbx_seq_one_letter_code
_entity_poly.pdbx_strand_id
1 'polypeptide(L)'
;MEEALKKEVTNQFHEVYSYIKSILDEELSHINREKAEDGVKIVIEQQDLYEDWLDKIDSAPLPELERIEQVEHNDGIHVKLIYSLKTDEAKHVRKIKVRSNGKVDVFNYIFTWREIEGLPVEIKIEYDTYGNLIFHIRKMEK
;
A
#
# COMPACT_ATOMS: atom_id res chain seq x y z
N MET A 1 18.84 9.12 7.29
CA MET A 1 18.97 8.03 6.30
C MET A 1 19.85 8.56 5.18
N GLU A 2 20.86 7.82 4.76
CA GLU A 2 21.79 8.25 3.71
C GLU A 2 21.02 8.47 2.40
N GLU A 3 21.25 9.58 1.69
CA GLU A 3 20.50 9.91 0.45
C GLU A 3 20.59 8.79 -0.61
N ALA A 4 21.70 8.06 -0.62
CA ALA A 4 21.91 6.87 -1.44
C ALA A 4 20.87 5.78 -1.14
N LEU A 5 20.62 5.48 0.14
CA LEU A 5 19.63 4.48 0.55
C LEU A 5 18.21 4.92 0.20
N LYS A 6 17.88 6.20 0.39
CA LYS A 6 16.56 6.72 -0.04
C LYS A 6 16.35 6.54 -1.54
N LYS A 7 17.36 6.85 -2.34
CA LYS A 7 17.32 6.70 -3.80
C LYS A 7 17.17 5.23 -4.22
N GLU A 8 17.90 4.33 -3.58
CA GLU A 8 17.81 2.88 -3.84
C GLU A 8 16.40 2.35 -3.57
N VAL A 9 15.84 2.66 -2.40
CA VAL A 9 14.49 2.25 -2.02
C VAL A 9 13.44 2.83 -2.97
N THR A 10 13.58 4.09 -3.39
CA THR A 10 12.71 4.70 -4.41
C THR A 10 12.78 3.97 -5.75
N ASN A 11 13.97 3.57 -6.20
CA ASN A 11 14.12 2.84 -7.45
C ASN A 11 13.48 1.46 -7.39
N GLN A 12 13.71 0.72 -6.30
CA GLN A 12 13.08 -0.59 -6.04
C GLN A 12 11.56 -0.48 -6.03
N PHE A 13 11.03 0.56 -5.35
CA PHE A 13 9.60 0.86 -5.33
C PHE A 13 9.06 1.12 -6.74
N HIS A 14 9.72 1.97 -7.54
CA HIS A 14 9.28 2.29 -8.89
C HIS A 14 9.29 1.07 -9.81
N GLU A 15 10.28 0.18 -9.67
CA GLU A 15 10.35 -1.05 -10.47
C GLU A 15 9.09 -1.90 -10.28
N VAL A 16 8.75 -2.23 -9.03
CA VAL A 16 7.54 -3.03 -8.71
C VAL A 16 6.26 -2.27 -9.06
N TYR A 17 6.18 -0.99 -8.68
CA TYR A 17 4.98 -0.20 -8.88
C TYR A 17 4.67 0.03 -10.38
N SER A 18 5.68 0.11 -11.24
CA SER A 18 5.47 0.25 -12.68
C SER A 18 4.68 -0.92 -13.27
N TYR A 19 4.99 -2.15 -12.83
CA TYR A 19 4.28 -3.36 -13.25
C TYR A 19 2.87 -3.42 -12.66
N ILE A 20 2.72 -3.12 -11.36
CA ILE A 20 1.41 -3.01 -10.70
C ILE A 20 0.52 -1.99 -11.41
N LYS A 21 1.10 -0.86 -11.81
CA LYS A 21 0.40 0.22 -12.51
C LYS A 21 -0.14 -0.25 -13.85
N SER A 22 0.62 -1.03 -14.63
CA SER A 22 0.13 -1.60 -15.88
C SER A 22 -1.07 -2.52 -15.67
N ILE A 23 -1.03 -3.38 -14.65
CA ILE A 23 -2.18 -4.23 -14.28
C ILE A 23 -3.38 -3.38 -13.87
N LEU A 24 -3.13 -2.39 -13.01
CA LEU A 24 -4.18 -1.50 -12.53
C LEU A 24 -4.85 -0.73 -13.67
N ASP A 25 -4.08 -0.20 -14.61
CA ASP A 25 -4.61 0.57 -15.74
C ASP A 25 -5.49 -0.30 -16.65
N GLU A 26 -5.17 -1.58 -16.82
CA GLU A 26 -6.01 -2.57 -17.52
C GLU A 26 -7.34 -2.79 -16.78
N GLU A 27 -7.30 -3.06 -15.49
CA GLU A 27 -8.50 -3.30 -14.68
C GLU A 27 -9.41 -2.08 -14.57
N LEU A 28 -8.83 -0.89 -14.43
CA LEU A 28 -9.59 0.36 -14.38
C LEU A 28 -10.35 0.65 -15.68
N SER A 29 -9.89 0.13 -16.82
CA SER A 29 -10.60 0.28 -18.09
C SER A 29 -11.99 -0.37 -18.11
N HIS A 30 -12.26 -1.27 -17.17
CA HIS A 30 -13.53 -1.99 -17.01
C HIS A 30 -14.43 -1.43 -15.89
N ILE A 31 -13.97 -0.37 -15.21
CA ILE A 31 -14.67 0.26 -14.10
C ILE A 31 -15.27 1.59 -14.56
N ASN A 32 -16.58 1.73 -14.36
CA ASN A 32 -17.28 2.99 -14.57
C ASN A 32 -17.38 3.79 -13.26
N ARG A 33 -17.80 5.05 -13.36
CA ARG A 33 -17.96 5.93 -12.21
C ARG A 33 -18.85 5.36 -11.11
N GLU A 34 -20.01 4.79 -11.46
CA GLU A 34 -20.98 4.28 -10.49
C GLU A 34 -20.36 3.23 -9.57
N LYS A 35 -19.67 2.24 -10.15
CA LYS A 35 -18.94 1.22 -9.36
C LYS A 35 -17.88 1.86 -8.46
N ALA A 36 -17.14 2.84 -8.98
CA ALA A 36 -16.10 3.53 -8.21
C ALA A 36 -16.67 4.35 -7.04
N GLU A 37 -17.87 4.92 -7.17
CA GLU A 37 -18.57 5.66 -6.10
C GLU A 37 -19.01 4.73 -4.95
N ASP A 38 -19.45 3.51 -5.27
CA ASP A 38 -19.85 2.49 -4.29
C ASP A 38 -18.65 1.79 -3.62
N GLY A 39 -17.49 1.86 -4.26
CA GLY A 39 -16.26 1.21 -3.84
C GLY A 39 -16.12 -0.19 -4.43
N VAL A 40 -14.95 -0.46 -5.01
CA VAL A 40 -14.66 -1.71 -5.71
C VAL A 40 -13.50 -2.42 -5.04
N LYS A 41 -13.59 -3.75 -4.94
CA LYS A 41 -12.46 -4.61 -4.62
C LYS A 41 -12.18 -5.51 -5.82
N ILE A 42 -10.99 -5.39 -6.39
CA ILE A 42 -10.48 -6.27 -7.45
C ILE A 42 -9.43 -7.18 -6.82
N VAL A 43 -9.46 -8.46 -7.15
CA VAL A 43 -8.51 -9.47 -6.66
C VAL A 43 -7.98 -10.22 -7.87
N ILE A 44 -6.67 -10.24 -8.02
CA ILE A 44 -5.97 -10.86 -9.16
C ILE A 44 -4.92 -11.80 -8.61
N GLU A 45 -4.91 -13.04 -9.10
CA GLU A 45 -3.79 -13.95 -8.86
C GLU A 45 -2.57 -13.45 -9.64
N GLN A 46 -1.53 -13.00 -8.95
CA GLN A 46 -0.30 -12.52 -9.58
C GLN A 46 0.93 -13.02 -8.80
N GLN A 47 1.08 -14.34 -8.74
CA GLN A 47 2.18 -14.97 -8.00
C GLN A 47 3.57 -14.56 -8.50
N ASP A 48 3.72 -14.29 -9.80
CA ASP A 48 5.01 -13.91 -10.40
C ASP A 48 5.57 -12.60 -9.81
N LEU A 49 4.70 -11.69 -9.37
CA LEU A 49 5.10 -10.41 -8.77
C LEU A 49 5.23 -10.50 -7.24
N TYR A 50 4.81 -11.61 -6.62
CA TYR A 50 4.77 -11.75 -5.17
C TYR A 50 6.17 -11.72 -4.55
N GLU A 51 7.14 -12.41 -5.15
CA GLU A 51 8.53 -12.40 -4.68
C GLU A 51 9.15 -11.00 -4.77
N ASP A 52 8.93 -10.31 -5.90
CA ASP A 52 9.36 -8.92 -6.07
C ASP A 52 8.71 -7.98 -5.03
N TRP A 53 7.44 -8.20 -4.69
CA TRP A 53 6.79 -7.46 -3.61
C TRP A 53 7.47 -7.74 -2.25
N LEU A 54 7.72 -9.00 -1.91
CA LEU A 54 8.37 -9.34 -0.64
C LEU A 54 9.75 -8.69 -0.52
N ASP A 55 10.55 -8.79 -1.59
CA ASP A 55 11.92 -8.31 -1.61
C ASP A 55 11.99 -6.78 -1.67
N LYS A 56 11.19 -6.12 -2.51
CA LYS A 56 11.36 -4.69 -2.81
C LYS A 56 10.34 -3.79 -2.09
N ILE A 57 9.25 -4.34 -1.54
CA ILE A 57 8.22 -3.60 -0.81
C ILE A 57 8.19 -4.01 0.66
N ASP A 58 8.04 -5.29 1.00
CA ASP A 58 7.91 -5.71 2.40
C ASP A 58 9.22 -5.58 3.17
N SER A 59 10.37 -5.80 2.52
CA SER A 59 11.69 -5.70 3.15
C SER A 59 12.26 -4.27 3.19
N ALA A 60 11.74 -3.37 2.34
CA ALA A 60 12.34 -2.05 2.11
C ALA A 60 12.43 -1.18 3.38
N PRO A 61 13.56 -0.52 3.69
CA PRO A 61 13.66 0.40 4.82
C PRO A 61 13.02 1.75 4.48
N LEU A 62 11.80 1.99 4.98
CA LEU A 62 11.08 3.22 4.67
C LEU A 62 11.66 4.45 5.39
N PRO A 63 11.86 5.57 4.66
CA PRO A 63 12.56 6.75 5.17
C PRO A 63 11.81 7.52 6.25
N GLU A 64 10.49 7.58 6.15
CA GLU A 64 9.69 8.57 6.87
C GLU A 64 8.84 7.88 7.94
N LEU A 65 9.03 8.27 9.21
CA LEU A 65 8.11 7.90 10.29
C LEU A 65 7.01 8.95 10.35
N GLU A 66 5.81 8.61 9.87
CA GLU A 66 4.70 9.55 9.80
C GLU A 66 3.98 9.71 11.13
N ARG A 67 3.79 8.60 11.85
CA ARG A 67 2.95 8.59 13.04
C ARG A 67 3.35 7.48 14.00
N ILE A 68 3.28 7.81 15.28
CA ILE A 68 3.29 6.86 16.39
C ILE A 68 1.95 7.02 17.12
N GLU A 69 1.24 5.91 17.32
CA GLU A 69 0.02 5.88 18.14
C GLU A 69 0.21 4.89 19.27
N GLN A 70 -0.22 5.28 20.47
CA GLN A 70 -0.41 4.36 21.59
C GLN A 70 -1.91 4.17 21.78
N VAL A 71 -2.34 2.93 21.82
CA VAL A 71 -3.76 2.58 21.98
C VAL A 71 -3.89 1.64 23.16
N GLU A 72 -4.66 2.04 24.16
CA GLU A 72 -5.02 1.18 25.28
C GLU A 72 -6.03 0.14 24.83
N HIS A 73 -5.71 -1.13 25.08
CA HIS A 73 -6.60 -2.26 24.89
C HIS A 73 -6.76 -3.01 26.23
N ASN A 74 -7.76 -3.88 26.31
CA ASN A 74 -8.03 -4.67 27.52
C ASN A 74 -6.86 -5.57 27.92
N ASP A 75 -6.02 -5.97 26.96
CA ASP A 75 -4.82 -6.79 27.16
C ASP A 75 -3.54 -5.96 27.37
N GLY A 76 -3.64 -4.62 27.39
CA GLY A 76 -2.53 -3.69 27.63
C GLY A 76 -2.35 -2.67 26.50
N ILE A 77 -1.22 -1.95 26.54
CA ILE A 77 -0.93 -0.89 25.56
C ILE A 77 -0.41 -1.51 24.26
N HIS A 78 -1.00 -1.14 23.13
CA HIS A 78 -0.50 -1.47 21.80
C HIS A 78 0.13 -0.23 21.19
N VAL A 79 1.29 -0.40 20.56
CA VAL A 79 1.99 0.67 19.83
C VAL A 79 1.79 0.44 18.34
N LYS A 80 1.38 1.48 17.61
CA LYS A 80 1.33 1.47 16.15
C LYS A 80 2.33 2.48 15.62
N LEU A 81 3.19 2.03 14.71
CA LEU A 81 4.13 2.85 13.97
C LEU A 81 3.71 2.86 12.50
N ILE A 82 3.65 4.04 11.90
CA ILE A 82 3.35 4.20 10.48
C ILE A 82 4.57 4.82 9.81
N TYR A 83 5.19 4.05 8.93
CA TYR A 83 6.26 4.51 8.07
C TYR A 83 5.77 4.68 6.64
N SER A 84 6.42 5.55 5.87
CA SER A 84 6.10 5.75 4.47
C SER A 84 7.31 6.07 3.60
N LEU A 85 7.09 5.87 2.29
CA LEU A 85 7.85 6.43 1.20
C LEU A 85 6.83 7.05 0.24
N LYS A 86 6.92 8.37 0.02
CA LYS A 86 6.07 9.07 -0.95
C LYS A 86 6.87 9.38 -2.21
N THR A 87 6.29 9.08 -3.36
CA THR A 87 6.76 9.49 -4.68
C THR A 87 5.69 10.35 -5.36
N ASP A 88 5.96 10.82 -6.57
CA ASP A 88 5.01 11.64 -7.33
C ASP A 88 3.77 10.84 -7.76
N GLU A 89 3.91 9.52 -7.94
CA GLU A 89 2.85 8.68 -8.49
C GLU A 89 2.07 7.87 -7.43
N ALA A 90 2.69 7.61 -6.29
CA ALA A 90 2.14 6.73 -5.26
C ALA A 90 2.84 6.92 -3.91
N LYS A 91 2.29 6.27 -2.89
CA LYS A 91 2.83 6.26 -1.53
C LYS A 91 2.82 4.84 -0.98
N HIS A 92 4.00 4.33 -0.68
CA HIS A 92 4.14 3.10 0.08
C HIS A 92 4.03 3.42 1.58
N VAL A 93 3.22 2.63 2.29
CA VAL A 93 2.98 2.75 3.72
C VAL A 93 3.21 1.40 4.40
N ARG A 94 4.03 1.40 5.44
CA ARG A 94 4.17 0.26 6.36
C ARG A 94 3.55 0.59 7.71
N LYS A 95 2.60 -0.23 8.16
CA LYS A 95 2.01 -0.16 9.50
C LYS A 95 2.56 -1.31 10.33
N ILE A 96 3.25 -0.99 11.42
CA ILE A 96 3.77 -1.96 12.39
C ILE A 96 2.94 -1.81 13.65
N LYS A 97 2.26 -2.88 14.06
CA LYS A 97 1.51 -2.94 15.32
C LYS A 97 2.21 -3.88 16.29
N VAL A 98 2.67 -3.34 17.40
CA VAL A 98 3.25 -4.09 18.51
C VAL A 98 2.19 -4.20 19.61
N ARG A 99 1.78 -5.43 19.94
CA ARG A 99 0.81 -5.70 21.01
C ARG A 99 1.51 -5.80 22.36
N SER A 100 0.75 -5.65 23.44
CA SER A 100 1.25 -5.75 24.82
C SER A 100 1.93 -7.08 25.14
N ASN A 101 1.51 -8.17 24.48
CA ASN A 101 2.12 -9.49 24.62
C ASN A 101 3.37 -9.71 23.75
N GLY A 102 3.88 -8.67 23.09
CA GLY A 102 5.06 -8.73 22.22
C GLY A 102 4.78 -9.20 20.79
N LYS A 103 3.54 -9.60 20.44
CA LYS A 103 3.21 -9.95 19.05
C LYS A 103 3.33 -8.72 18.14
N VAL A 104 4.03 -8.89 17.02
CA VAL A 104 4.20 -7.85 15.99
C VAL A 104 3.40 -8.24 14.75
N ASP A 105 2.50 -7.37 14.33
CA ASP A 105 1.80 -7.47 13.04
C ASP A 105 2.34 -6.37 12.11
N VAL A 106 2.80 -6.75 10.91
CA VAL A 106 3.31 -5.81 9.90
C VAL A 106 2.40 -5.85 8.69
N PHE A 107 2.03 -4.67 8.18
CA PHE A 107 1.20 -4.54 6.99
C PHE A 107 1.82 -3.53 6.04
N ASN A 108 1.90 -3.88 4.76
CA ASN A 108 2.39 -3.01 3.69
C ASN A 108 1.27 -2.70 2.71
N TYR A 109 1.18 -1.44 2.32
CA TYR A 109 0.16 -0.94 1.39
C TYR A 109 0.80 0.04 0.42
N ILE A 110 0.39 0.03 -0.85
CA ILE A 110 0.66 1.12 -1.78
C ILE A 110 -0.63 1.89 -1.98
N PHE A 111 -0.58 3.21 -1.83
CA PHE A 111 -1.68 4.11 -2.15
C PHE A 111 -1.36 4.87 -3.42
N THR A 112 -2.29 4.91 -4.36
CA THR A 112 -2.23 5.79 -5.52
C THR A 112 -3.55 6.50 -5.72
N TRP A 113 -3.50 7.65 -6.39
CA TRP A 113 -4.64 8.52 -6.62
C TRP A 113 -4.86 8.65 -8.12
N ARG A 114 -6.12 8.48 -8.54
CA ARG A 114 -6.52 8.49 -9.95
C ARG A 114 -7.86 9.20 -10.11
N GLU A 115 -8.20 9.48 -11.36
CA GLU A 115 -9.51 9.98 -11.75
C GLU A 115 -10.18 8.96 -12.66
N ILE A 116 -11.41 8.57 -12.32
CA ILE A 116 -12.26 7.69 -13.14
C ILE A 116 -13.48 8.52 -13.55
N GLU A 117 -13.58 8.88 -14.82
CA GLU A 117 -14.71 9.67 -15.37
C GLU A 117 -15.01 10.96 -14.56
N GLY A 118 -13.96 11.70 -14.18
CA GLY A 118 -14.08 12.92 -13.38
C GLY A 118 -14.24 12.71 -11.87
N LEU A 119 -14.25 11.45 -11.39
CA LEU A 119 -14.31 11.12 -9.96
C LEU A 119 -12.90 10.87 -9.42
N PRO A 120 -12.41 11.67 -8.45
CA PRO A 120 -11.16 11.38 -7.77
C PRO A 120 -11.33 10.16 -6.86
N VAL A 121 -10.46 9.17 -7.05
CA VAL A 121 -10.42 7.92 -6.29
C VAL A 121 -9.07 7.71 -5.65
N GLU A 122 -9.08 7.14 -4.45
CA GLU A 122 -7.93 6.54 -3.82
C GLU A 122 -7.95 5.03 -4.04
N ILE A 123 -6.81 4.49 -4.43
CA ILE A 123 -6.62 3.07 -4.69
C ILE A 123 -5.60 2.56 -3.70
N LYS A 124 -6.04 1.68 -2.80
CA LYS A 124 -5.17 0.96 -1.87
C LYS A 124 -4.84 -0.40 -2.47
N ILE A 125 -3.55 -0.68 -2.58
CA ILE A 125 -2.99 -1.89 -3.17
C ILE A 125 -2.30 -2.68 -2.06
N GLU A 126 -2.58 -3.98 -1.98
CA GLU A 126 -1.94 -4.90 -1.04
C GLU A 126 -1.83 -6.30 -1.62
N TYR A 127 -0.89 -7.09 -1.11
CA TYR A 127 -0.88 -8.53 -1.31
C TYR A 127 -1.53 -9.23 -0.13
N ASP A 128 -2.31 -10.27 -0.42
CA ASP A 128 -2.67 -11.24 0.62
C ASP A 128 -1.62 -12.34 0.78
N THR A 129 -1.81 -13.15 1.81
CA THR A 129 -0.93 -14.29 2.15
C THR A 129 -0.97 -15.43 1.13
N TYR A 130 -1.84 -15.36 0.12
CA TYR A 130 -1.97 -16.37 -0.93
C TYR A 130 -1.34 -15.90 -2.26
N GLY A 131 -0.69 -14.73 -2.28
CA GLY A 131 -0.08 -14.18 -3.49
C GLY A 131 -1.08 -13.47 -4.41
N ASN A 132 -2.26 -13.09 -3.91
CA ASN A 132 -3.20 -12.27 -4.68
C ASN A 132 -2.89 -10.79 -4.51
N LEU A 133 -2.82 -10.08 -5.63
CA LEU A 133 -2.78 -8.63 -5.69
C LEU A 133 -4.20 -8.08 -5.56
N ILE A 134 -4.43 -7.23 -4.57
CA ILE A 134 -5.75 -6.69 -4.24
C ILE A 134 -5.76 -5.18 -4.42
N PHE A 135 -6.72 -4.70 -5.20
CA PHE A 135 -7.02 -3.27 -5.37
C PHE A 135 -8.32 -2.92 -4.65
N HIS A 136 -8.25 -2.03 -3.67
CA HIS A 136 -9.43 -1.42 -3.06
C HIS A 136 -9.56 0.00 -3.59
N ILE A 137 -10.58 0.24 -4.40
CA ILE A 137 -10.86 1.51 -5.03
C ILE A 137 -11.98 2.17 -4.26
N ARG A 138 -11.76 3.41 -3.80
CA ARG A 138 -12.75 4.18 -3.07
C ARG A 138 -12.73 5.63 -3.54
N LYS A 139 -13.90 6.24 -3.62
CA LYS A 139 -13.99 7.70 -3.81
C LYS A 139 -13.21 8.42 -2.70
N MET A 140 -12.52 9.49 -3.06
CA MET A 140 -11.93 10.38 -2.07
C MET A 140 -13.05 11.22 -1.44
N GLU A 141 -13.17 11.19 -0.12
CA GLU A 141 -14.03 12.13 0.60
C GLU A 141 -13.34 13.51 0.60
N LYS A 142 -14.09 14.56 0.22
CA LYS A 142 -13.63 15.95 0.21
C LYS A 142 -13.61 16.56 1.61
#